data_AF-A0A3A0DB92-F1
#
_entry.id   AF-A0A3A0DB92-F1
#
_cell.length_a   1.000
_cell.length_b   1.000
_cell.length_c   1.000
_cell.angle_alpha   90.00
_cell.angle_beta   90.00
_cell.angle_gamma   90.00
#
_symmetry.space_group_name_H-M   'P 1'
#
loop_
_entity.id
_entity.type
_entity.pdbx_description
1 polymer ?
#
loop_
_entity_poly.entity_id
_entity_poly.type
_entity_poly.pdbx_seq_one_letter_code
_entity_poly.pdbx_strand_id
1 'polypeptide(L)' 'FLGGLLTGLLRGMSPADAGRLGCAAGACCVTALGATAGIRDYEQTAALAAIAGQ' A
#
# COMPACT_ATOMS: atom_id res chain seq x y z
N PHE A 1 0.86 6.61 -1.09
CA PHE A 1 -0.62 6.57 -0.98
C PHE A 1 -1.31 6.23 -2.30
N LEU A 2 -1.37 7.16 -3.27
CA LEU A 2 -2.16 6.98 -4.49
C LEU A 2 -1.82 5.69 -5.26
N GLY A 3 -0.53 5.35 -5.37
CA GLY A 3 -0.11 4.09 -6.00
C GLY A 3 -0.69 2.84 -5.34
N GLY A 4 -0.75 2.79 -4.01
CA GLY A 4 -1.36 1.66 -3.28
C GLY A 4 -2.88 1.58 -3.48
N LEU A 5 -3.57 2.73 -3.45
CA LEU A 5 -5.02 2.77 -3.69
C LEU A 5 -5.38 2.29 -5.10
N LEU A 6 -4.70 2.83 -6.12
CA LEU A 6 -4.92 2.41 -7.51
C LEU A 6 -4.58 0.94 -7.71
N THR A 7 -3.50 0.45 -7.10
CA THR A 7 -3.13 -0.98 -7.15
C THR A 7 -4.24 -1.86 -6.59
N GLY A 8 -4.84 -1.49 -5.44
CA GLY A 8 -5.93 -2.26 -4.85
C GLY A 8 -7.19 -2.26 -5.72
N LEU A 9 -7.58 -1.10 -6.25
CA LEU A 9 -8.74 -1.00 -7.16
C LEU A 9 -8.54 -1.80 -8.45
N LEU A 10 -7.36 -1.71 -9.07
CA LEU A 10 -7.03 -2.46 -10.29
C LEU A 10 -6.97 -3.98 -10.05
N ARG A 11 -6.71 -4.41 -8.81
CA ARG A 11 -6.74 -5.81 -8.39
C ARG A 11 -8.12 -6.30 -7.95
N GLY A 12 -9.16 -5.46 -8.06
CA GLY A 12 -10.53 -5.84 -7.70
C GLY A 12 -10.81 -5.90 -6.20
N MET A 13 -9.96 -5.28 -5.37
CA MET A 13 -10.19 -5.19 -3.93
C MET A 13 -11.41 -4.33 -3.61
N SER A 14 -11.99 -4.54 -2.43
CA SER A 14 -12.99 -3.62 -1.89
C SER A 14 -12.39 -2.20 -1.74
N PRO A 15 -13.19 -1.12 -1.83
CA PRO A 15 -12.69 0.23 -1.59
C PRO A 15 -12.02 0.39 -0.22
N ALA A 16 -12.47 -0.37 0.79
CA ALA A 16 -11.88 -0.37 2.12
C ALA A 16 -10.46 -0.96 2.11
N ASP A 17 -10.25 -2.11 1.47
CA ASP A 17 -8.95 -2.78 1.40
C ASP A 17 -7.98 -2.04 0.49
N ALA A 18 -8.47 -1.50 -0.63
CA ALA A 18 -7.69 -0.61 -1.49
C ALA A 18 -7.26 0.66 -0.73
N GLY A 19 -8.14 1.21 0.12
CA GLY A 19 -7.82 2.31 1.03
C GLY A 19 -6.72 1.95 2.03
N ARG A 20 -6.80 0.76 2.66
CA ARG A 20 -5.77 0.24 3.58
C ARG A 20 -4.42 0.07 2.89
N LEU A 21 -4.41 -0.51 1.69
CA LEU A 21 -3.20 -0.63 0.87
C LEU A 21 -2.62 0.75 0.52
N GLY A 22 -3.48 1.72 0.19
CA GLY A 22 -3.10 3.11 -0.02
C GLY A 22 -2.42 3.72 1.21
N CYS A 23 -3.01 3.55 2.40
CA CYS A 23 -2.44 4.04 3.65
C CYS A 23 -1.08 3.40 3.95
N ALA A 24 -0.94 2.08 3.81
CA ALA A 24 0.34 1.39 3.98
C ALA A 24 1.41 1.92 3.00
N ALA A 25 1.08 2.08 1.72
CA ALA A 25 1.98 2.67 0.74
C ALA A 25 2.32 4.14 1.06
N GLY A 26 1.43 4.89 1.71
CA GLY A 26 1.69 6.23 2.21
C GLY A 26 2.64 6.25 3.41
N ALA A 27 2.47 5.33 4.36
CA ALA A 27 3.36 5.17 5.50
C ALA A 27 4.81 4.89 5.04
N CYS A 28 4.99 4.03 4.03
CA CYS A 28 6.28 3.78 3.40
C CYS A 28 7.02 5.06 2.95
N CYS A 29 6.30 6.07 2.45
CA CYS A 29 6.89 7.33 1.98
C CYS A 29 7.47 8.21 3.09
N VAL A 30 7.01 8.06 4.33
CA VAL A 30 7.41 8.91 5.46
C VAL A 30 8.31 8.20 6.47
N THR A 31 8.44 6.87 6.36
CA THR A 31 9.26 6.04 7.25
C THR A 31 10.74 5.93 6.86
N ALA A 32 11.14 6.49 5.71
CA ALA A 32 12.53 6.48 5.25
C ALA A 32 12.94 7.86 4.71
N LEU A 33 14.22 8.20 4.87
CA LEU A 33 14.81 9.39 4.27
C LEU A 33 14.92 9.21 2.75
N GLY A 34 14.30 10.13 2.01
CA GLY A 34 14.23 10.09 0.55
C GLY A 34 12.86 9.64 0.06
N ALA A 35 12.27 10.42 -0.85
CA ALA A 35 10.88 10.30 -1.30
C ALA A 35 10.47 8.89 -1.81
N THR A 36 11.44 8.13 -2.34
CA THR A 36 11.22 6.79 -2.90
C THR A 36 11.97 5.68 -2.18
N ALA A 37 12.90 6.01 -1.28
CA ALA A 37 13.77 5.02 -0.63
C ALA A 37 13.00 4.05 0.29
N GLY A 38 11.85 4.49 0.82
CA GLY A 38 10.99 3.67 1.67
C GLY A 38 9.92 2.87 0.93
N ILE A 39 9.81 3.01 -0.41
CA ILE A 39 8.81 2.29 -1.21
C ILE A 39 9.14 0.80 -1.20
N ARG A 40 8.11 -0.02 -0.95
CA ARG A 40 8.18 -1.47 -0.84
C ARG A 40 7.46 -2.14 -1.99
N ASP A 41 7.69 -3.43 -2.17
CA ASP A 41 6.90 -4.22 -3.11
C ASP A 41 5.45 -4.41 -2.61
N TYR A 42 4.61 -4.99 -3.47
CA TYR A 42 3.20 -5.22 -3.18
C TYR A 42 3.00 -6.11 -1.95
N GLU A 43 3.72 -7.23 -1.85
CA GLU A 43 3.53 -8.21 -0.76
C GLU A 43 3.86 -7.60 0.60
N GLN A 44 4.99 -6.88 0.69
CA GLN A 44 5.42 -6.16 1.88
C GLN A 44 4.43 -5.04 2.27
N THR A 45 3.86 -4.36 1.27
CA THR A 45 2.88 -3.28 1.50
C THR A 45 1.52 -3.83 1.91
N ALA A 46 1.10 -4.94 1.31
CA ALA A 46 -0.14 -5.65 1.64
C ALA A 46 -0.08 -6.28 3.04
N ALA A 47 1.07 -6.82 3.44
CA ALA A 47 1.31 -7.28 4.80
C ALA A 47 1.22 -6.12 5.81
N LEU A 48 1.80 -4.96 5.49
CA LEU A 48 1.70 -3.75 6.32
C LEU A 48 0.24 -3.24 6.43
N ALA A 49 -0.53 -3.37 5.36
CA ALA A 49 -1.96 -3.04 5.33
C ALA A 49 -2.85 -4.09 6.02
N ALA A 50 -2.29 -5.20 6.49
CA ALA A 50 -3.00 -6.34 7.06
C ALA A 50 -4.08 -6.92 6.12
N ILE A 51 -3.79 -6.96 4.81
CA ILE A 51 -4.67 -7.51 3.77
C ILE A 51 -4.04 -8.70 3.02
N ALA A 52 -2.86 -9.15 3.43
CA ALA A 52 -2.23 -10.35 2.87
C ALA A 52 -3.00 -11.60 3.33
N GLY A 53 -3.80 -12.18 2.44
CA GLY A 53 -4.48 -13.47 2.66
C GLY A 53 -6.02 -13.46 2.58
N GLN A 54 -6.63 -12.50 1.90
CA GLN A 54 -8.07 -12.53 1.57
C GLN A 54 -8.31 -12.84 0.10
#